data_AF-A0A853CIM0-F1
#
_entry.id   AF-A0A853CIM0-F1
#
_cell.length_a   1.000
_cell.length_b   1.000
_cell.length_c   1.000
_cell.angle_alpha   90.00
_cell.angle_beta   90.00
_cell.angle_gamma   90.00
#
_symmetry.space_group_name_H-M   'P 1'
#
loop_
_entity.id
_entity.type
_entity.pdbx_description
1 polymer ?
#
loop_
_entity_poly.entity_id
_entity_poly.type
_entity_poly.pdbx_seq_one_letter_code
_entity_poly.pdbx_strand_id
1 'polypeptide(L)'
;MTVIALPTHGRWAWDARGDGRAVRVSTHPALGLLNLSIWRDDVCVGTVRLAPEDAATLINGLSEGLADLAVAAPPGDPAADAARFRELEQRLVALERRPSGWRRAVDAVVTWAGQSPRGGQSKPR
;
A
#
# COMPACT_ATOMS: atom_id res chain seq x y z
N MET A 1 13.17 -9.72 -27.29
CA MET A 1 13.13 -9.77 -25.82
C MET A 1 11.69 -9.52 -25.41
N THR A 2 10.97 -10.54 -24.98
CA THR A 2 9.54 -10.42 -24.67
C THR A 2 9.41 -10.16 -23.17
N VAL A 3 9.05 -8.93 -22.82
CA VAL A 3 8.75 -8.57 -21.43
C VAL A 3 7.36 -9.12 -21.11
N ILE A 4 7.29 -10.03 -20.14
CA ILE A 4 6.02 -10.45 -19.55
C ILE A 4 5.57 -9.32 -18.64
N ALA A 5 4.45 -8.68 -18.95
CA ALA A 5 3.80 -7.76 -18.02
C ALA A 5 3.43 -8.54 -16.75
N LEU A 6 4.08 -8.20 -15.63
CA LEU A 6 3.68 -8.72 -14.33
C LEU A 6 2.22 -8.29 -14.09
N PRO A 7 1.32 -9.21 -13.70
CA PRO A 7 -0.05 -8.86 -13.38
C PRO A 7 -0.08 -7.69 -12.42
N THR A 8 -0.94 -6.71 -12.71
CA THR A 8 -1.21 -5.55 -11.86
C THR A 8 -1.46 -6.02 -10.43
N HIS A 9 -0.50 -5.74 -9.55
CA HIS A 9 -0.49 -5.96 -8.10
C HIS A 9 -1.36 -7.13 -7.64
N GLY A 10 -0.87 -8.36 -7.82
CA GLY A 10 -1.49 -9.51 -7.16
C GLY A 10 -1.61 -9.22 -5.67
N ARG A 11 -2.82 -9.39 -5.11
CA ARG A 11 -3.05 -9.14 -3.68
C ARG A 11 -2.57 -10.35 -2.88
N TRP A 12 -1.73 -10.08 -1.89
CA TRP A 12 -1.15 -11.10 -1.00
C TRP A 12 -1.89 -11.09 0.34
N ALA A 13 -2.14 -12.29 0.87
CA ALA A 13 -2.56 -12.53 2.24
C ALA A 13 -1.57 -13.49 2.89
N TRP A 14 -0.96 -13.09 4.01
CA TRP A 14 0.05 -13.87 4.70
C TRP A 14 -0.57 -14.87 5.66
N ASP A 15 0.03 -16.06 5.77
CA ASP A 15 -0.38 -17.08 6.74
C ASP A 15 -0.02 -16.64 8.17
N ALA A 16 -0.97 -16.77 9.11
CA ALA A 16 -0.77 -16.42 10.51
C ALA A 16 0.31 -17.28 11.20
N ARG A 17 0.60 -18.48 10.67
CA ARG A 17 1.68 -19.34 11.16
C ARG A 17 3.07 -18.84 10.79
N GLY A 18 3.19 -17.94 9.81
CA GLY A 18 4.47 -17.46 9.30
C GLY A 18 5.13 -18.41 8.29
N ASP A 19 6.46 -18.53 8.37
CA ASP A 19 7.32 -19.37 7.51
C ASP A 19 7.21 -19.09 6.01
N GLY A 20 7.12 -17.80 5.64
CA GLY A 20 7.06 -17.40 4.23
C GLY A 20 5.82 -17.91 3.49
N ARG A 21 4.77 -18.36 4.20
CA ARG A 21 3.54 -18.86 3.57
C ARG A 21 2.58 -17.73 3.27
N ALA A 22 1.99 -17.79 2.09
CA ALA A 22 1.01 -16.80 1.69
C ALA A 22 0.07 -17.32 0.62
N VAL A 23 -1.06 -16.64 0.47
CA VAL A 23 -1.96 -16.76 -0.67
C VAL A 23 -1.84 -15.52 -1.52
N ARG A 24 -1.73 -15.69 -2.84
CA ARG A 24 -1.75 -14.60 -3.81
C ARG A 24 -2.95 -14.75 -4.74
N VAL A 25 -3.70 -13.66 -4.87
CA VAL A 25 -4.75 -13.49 -5.86
C VAL A 25 -4.15 -12.79 -7.09
N SER A 26 -4.44 -13.28 -8.29
CA SER A 26 -4.07 -12.61 -9.54
C SER A 26 -5.19 -12.73 -10.56
N THR A 27 -5.50 -11.63 -11.26
CA THR A 27 -6.61 -11.58 -12.21
C THR A 27 -6.09 -11.77 -13.63
N HIS A 28 -6.83 -12.54 -14.43
CA HIS A 28 -6.58 -12.73 -15.86
C HIS A 28 -7.81 -12.27 -16.66
N PRO A 29 -7.96 -10.95 -16.93
CA PRO A 29 -9.17 -10.41 -17.54
C PRO A 29 -9.50 -11.02 -18.90
N ALA A 30 -8.48 -11.27 -19.73
CA ALA A 30 -8.66 -11.87 -21.05
C ALA A 30 -9.23 -13.29 -21.01
N LEU A 31 -9.06 -14.00 -19.89
CA LEU A 31 -9.59 -15.34 -19.70
C LEU A 31 -10.86 -15.34 -18.82
N GLY A 32 -11.24 -14.20 -18.25
CA GLY A 32 -12.34 -14.11 -17.30
C GLY A 32 -12.11 -14.88 -16.00
N LEU A 33 -10.85 -15.11 -15.60
CA LEU A 33 -10.51 -15.96 -14.46
C LEU A 33 -9.72 -15.22 -13.37
N LEU A 34 -9.86 -15.69 -12.14
CA LEU A 34 -9.01 -15.35 -11.02
C LEU A 34 -8.15 -16.55 -10.63
N ASN A 35 -6.86 -16.35 -10.44
CA ASN A 35 -5.96 -17.35 -9.91
C ASN A 35 -5.74 -17.12 -8.42
N LEU A 36 -6.05 -18.13 -7.62
CA LEU A 36 -5.66 -18.23 -6.22
C LEU A 36 -4.45 -19.16 -6.13
N SER A 37 -3.30 -18.64 -5.71
CA SER A 37 -2.06 -19.41 -5.61
C SER A 37 -1.56 -19.45 -4.18
N ILE A 38 -1.10 -20.63 -3.74
CA ILE A 38 -0.51 -20.86 -2.43
C ILE A 38 1.00 -20.88 -2.60
N TRP A 39 1.68 -20.11 -1.77
CA TRP A 39 3.12 -19.93 -1.80
C TRP A 39 3.73 -20.37 -0.48
N ARG A 40 4.95 -20.90 -0.58
CA ARG A 40 5.85 -21.13 0.54
C ARG A 40 7.22 -20.59 0.13
N ASP A 41 7.70 -19.62 0.89
CA ASP A 41 8.87 -18.82 0.54
C ASP A 41 8.67 -18.18 -0.85
N ASP A 42 9.51 -18.51 -1.82
CA ASP A 42 9.44 -18.03 -3.20
C ASP A 42 8.85 -19.06 -4.17
N VAL A 43 8.30 -20.17 -3.66
CA VAL A 43 7.78 -21.27 -4.47
C VAL A 43 6.26 -21.34 -4.41
N CYS A 44 5.62 -21.35 -5.57
CA CYS A 44 4.20 -21.66 -5.70
C CYS A 44 3.97 -23.16 -5.51
N VAL A 45 3.29 -23.55 -4.43
CA VAL A 45 3.02 -24.95 -4.06
C VAL A 45 1.61 -25.41 -4.43
N GLY A 46 0.73 -24.51 -4.88
CA GLY A 46 -0.59 -24.86 -5.38
C GLY A 46 -1.27 -23.71 -6.12
N THR A 47 -2.13 -24.01 -7.07
CA THR A 47 -2.93 -22.99 -7.78
C THR A 47 -4.31 -23.51 -8.10
N VAL A 48 -5.32 -22.67 -7.89
CA VAL A 48 -6.70 -22.88 -8.31
C VAL A 48 -7.11 -21.72 -9.22
N ARG A 49 -7.83 -22.04 -10.30
CA ARG A 49 -8.46 -21.04 -11.18
C ARG A 49 -9.93 -20.99 -10.85
N LEU A 50 -10.44 -19.80 -10.58
CA LEU A 50 -11.82 -19.55 -10.20
C LEU A 50 -12.51 -18.73 -11.28
N ALA A 51 -13.70 -19.17 -11.65
CA ALA A 51 -14.65 -18.31 -12.35
C ALA A 51 -15.15 -17.21 -11.39
N PRO A 52 -15.70 -16.10 -11.91
CA PRO A 52 -16.21 -15.01 -11.07
C PRO A 52 -17.24 -15.46 -10.03
N GLU A 53 -18.13 -16.38 -10.40
CA GLU A 53 -19.15 -16.95 -9.51
C GLU A 53 -18.54 -17.76 -8.36
N ASP A 54 -17.57 -18.62 -8.63
CA ASP A 54 -16.88 -19.41 -7.60
C ASP A 54 -16.05 -18.51 -6.68
N ALA A 55 -15.44 -17.46 -7.24
CA ALA A 55 -14.74 -16.45 -6.46
C ALA A 55 -15.71 -15.69 -5.52
N ALA A 56 -16.93 -15.38 -5.99
CA ALA A 56 -17.96 -14.78 -5.14
C ALA A 56 -18.39 -15.72 -4.01
N THR A 57 -18.57 -17.02 -4.29
CA THR A 57 -18.85 -18.03 -3.26
C THR A 57 -17.73 -18.10 -2.22
N LEU A 58 -16.46 -18.09 -2.64
CA LEU A 58 -15.32 -18.05 -1.72
C LEU A 58 -15.34 -16.79 -0.85
N ILE A 59 -15.60 -15.61 -1.43
CA ILE A 59 -15.70 -14.35 -0.70
C ILE A 59 -16.83 -14.40 0.33
N ASN A 60 -17.96 -15.01 0.00
CA ASN A 60 -19.07 -15.17 0.94
C ASN A 60 -18.64 -16.02 2.14
N GLY A 61 -18.04 -17.19 1.93
CA GLY A 61 -17.56 -18.04 3.03
C GLY A 61 -16.49 -17.37 3.90
N LEU A 62 -15.59 -16.58 3.29
CA LEU A 62 -14.63 -15.75 4.04
C LEU A 62 -15.33 -14.69 4.88
N SER A 63 -16.38 -14.05 4.34
CA SER A 63 -17.12 -12.98 5.03
C SER A 63 -17.94 -13.54 6.19
N GLU A 64 -18.58 -14.69 6.01
CA GLU A 64 -19.29 -15.42 7.07
C GLU A 64 -18.33 -15.83 8.21
N GLY A 65 -17.20 -16.45 7.88
CA GLY A 65 -16.20 -16.82 8.88
C GLY A 65 -15.63 -15.61 9.63
N LEU A 66 -15.45 -14.47 8.96
CA LEU A 66 -15.06 -13.21 9.62
C LEU A 66 -16.15 -12.71 10.59
N ALA A 67 -17.42 -12.81 10.21
CA ALA A 67 -18.54 -12.42 11.08
C ALA A 67 -18.59 -13.30 12.34
N ASP A 68 -18.42 -14.61 12.19
CA ASP A 68 -18.38 -15.55 13.32
C ASP A 68 -17.24 -15.23 14.30
N LEU A 69 -16.05 -14.94 13.77
CA LEU A 69 -14.90 -14.53 14.58
C LEU A 69 -15.12 -13.18 15.27
N ALA A 70 -15.79 -12.23 14.63
CA ALA A 70 -16.11 -10.94 15.22
C ALA A 70 -17.14 -11.06 16.37
N VAL A 71 -18.11 -11.97 16.26
CA VAL A 71 -19.05 -12.28 17.34
C VAL A 71 -18.33 -12.92 18.53
N ALA A 72 -17.35 -13.78 18.27
CA ALA A 72 -16.57 -14.45 19.31
C ALA A 72 -15.56 -13.52 20.01
N ALA A 73 -15.11 -12.47 19.33
CA ALA A 73 -14.22 -11.47 19.91
C ALA A 73 -14.98 -10.62 20.94
N PRO A 74 -14.43 -10.39 22.14
CA PRO A 74 -15.00 -9.39 23.02
C PRO A 74 -14.99 -8.04 22.30
N PRO A 75 -16.08 -7.24 22.38
CA PRO A 75 -16.10 -5.94 21.75
C PRO A 75 -14.92 -5.12 22.26
N GLY A 76 -14.20 -4.47 21.33
CA GLY A 76 -13.14 -3.54 21.68
C GLY A 76 -13.68 -2.44 22.61
N ASP A 77 -12.83 -1.89 23.46
CA ASP A 77 -13.23 -0.76 24.31
C ASP A 77 -13.35 0.50 23.44
N PRO A 78 -14.57 1.02 23.18
CA PRO A 78 -14.76 2.18 22.32
C PRO A 78 -14.09 3.43 22.89
N ALA A 79 -13.91 3.52 24.21
CA ALA A 79 -13.20 4.62 24.84
C ALA A 79 -11.68 4.55 24.56
N ALA A 80 -11.11 3.34 24.58
CA ALA A 80 -9.72 3.10 24.22
C ALA A 80 -9.46 3.42 22.74
N ASP A 81 -10.36 3.01 21.85
CA ASP A 81 -10.26 3.30 20.42
C ASP A 81 -10.35 4.81 20.13
N ALA A 82 -11.30 5.50 20.78
CA ALA A 82 -11.44 6.95 20.65
C ALA A 82 -10.23 7.72 21.24
N ALA A 83 -9.60 7.20 22.31
CA ALA A 83 -8.37 7.76 22.84
C ALA A 83 -7.21 7.60 21.84
N ARG A 84 -7.05 6.40 21.27
CA ARG A 84 -6.01 6.10 20.27
C ARG A 84 -6.15 6.96 19.02
N PHE A 85 -7.39 7.18 18.56
CA PHE A 85 -7.67 8.03 17.41
C PHE A 85 -7.27 9.49 17.67
N ARG A 86 -7.66 10.05 18.82
CA ARG A 86 -7.27 11.41 19.23
C ARG A 86 -5.76 11.59 19.31
N GLU A 87 -5.04 10.58 19.80
CA GLU A 87 -3.58 10.61 19.84
C GLU A 87 -2.97 10.65 18.42
N LEU A 88 -3.51 9.86 17.48
CA LEU A 88 -3.10 9.89 16.08
C LEU A 88 -3.33 11.27 15.44
N GLU A 89 -4.48 11.89 15.68
CA GLU A 89 -4.77 13.24 15.19
C GLU A 89 -3.79 14.27 15.74
N GLN A 90 -3.47 14.21 17.05
CA GLN A 90 -2.49 15.11 17.65
C GLN A 90 -1.10 14.94 17.04
N ARG A 91 -0.69 13.69 16.77
CA ARG A 91 0.58 13.40 16.10
C ARG A 91 0.59 13.91 14.67
N LEU A 92 -0.51 13.77 13.93
CA LEU A 92 -0.63 14.29 12.57
C LEU A 92 -0.52 15.82 12.56
N VAL A 93 -1.26 16.50 13.44
CA VAL A 93 -1.19 17.96 13.60
C VAL A 93 0.23 18.42 13.96
N ALA A 94 0.93 17.69 14.82
CA ALA A 94 2.32 17.99 15.16
C ALA A 94 3.27 17.84 13.96
N LEU A 95 3.03 16.86 13.09
CA LEU A 95 3.79 16.67 11.86
C LEU A 95 3.49 17.75 10.81
N GLU A 96 2.24 18.15 10.67
CA GLU A 96 1.83 19.22 9.75
C GLU A 96 2.38 20.59 10.17
N ARG A 97 2.41 20.86 11.47
CA ARG A 97 2.99 22.08 12.03
C ARG A 97 4.51 22.13 11.97
N ARG A 98 5.19 21.00 11.74
CA ARG A 98 6.63 20.97 11.57
C ARG A 98 6.98 21.67 10.24
N PRO A 99 7.72 22.80 10.25
CA PRO A 99 8.15 23.42 9.02
C PRO A 99 9.02 22.44 8.27
N SER A 100 8.65 22.12 7.03
CA SER A 100 9.43 21.24 6.18
C SER A 100 10.80 21.89 5.97
N GLY A 101 11.82 21.37 6.65
CA GLY A 101 13.20 21.86 6.53
C GLY A 101 13.67 21.86 5.07
N TRP A 102 13.14 20.94 4.26
CA TRP A 102 13.38 20.88 2.82
C TRP A 102 12.81 22.08 2.05
N ARG A 103 11.67 22.67 2.47
CA ARG A 103 11.12 23.88 1.81
C ARG A 103 11.99 25.10 2.05
N ARG A 104 12.50 25.29 3.28
CA ARG A 104 13.47 26.35 3.57
C ARG A 104 14.77 26.17 2.79
N ALA A 105 15.20 24.93 2.59
CA ALA A 105 16.36 24.63 1.75
C ALA A 105 16.10 24.93 0.25
N VAL A 106 14.91 24.60 -0.26
CA VAL A 106 14.50 24.93 -1.64
C VAL A 106 14.40 26.44 -1.84
N ASP A 107 13.79 27.18 -0.91
CA ASP A 107 13.67 28.64 -0.99
C ASP A 107 15.04 29.33 -0.97
N ALA A 108 15.98 28.82 -0.17
CA ALA A 108 17.37 29.29 -0.14
C ALA A 108 18.10 29.04 -1.47
N VAL A 109 17.87 27.89 -2.11
CA VAL A 109 18.47 27.58 -3.42
C VAL A 109 17.88 28.43 -4.54
N VAL A 110 16.56 28.64 -4.55
CA VAL A 110 15.87 29.48 -5.54
C VAL A 110 16.27 30.95 -5.42
N THR A 111 16.39 31.47 -4.19
CA THR A 111 16.83 32.86 -3.96
C THR A 111 18.30 33.07 -4.36
N TRP A 112 19.18 32.12 -4.04
CA TRP A 112 20.58 32.14 -4.50
C TRP A 112 20.68 32.10 -6.04
N ALA A 113 19.88 31.27 -6.71
CA ALA A 113 19.84 31.20 -8.17
C ALA A 113 19.31 32.49 -8.82
N GLY A 114 18.35 33.18 -8.18
CA GLY A 114 17.81 34.46 -8.65
C GLY A 114 18.75 35.66 -8.48
N GLN A 115 19.75 35.56 -7.61
CA GLN A 115 20.73 36.62 -7.33
C GLN A 115 22.01 36.53 -8.18
N SER A 116 22.13 35.54 -9.06
CA SER A 116 23.26 35.45 -9.98
C SER A 116 23.24 36.62 -10.97
N PRO A 117 24.24 37.52 -10.95
CA PRO A 117 24.25 38.67 -11.83
C PRO A 117 24.58 38.22 -13.26
N ARG A 118 23.68 38.48 -14.22
CA ARG A 118 24.03 38.52 -15.65
C ARG A 118 24.88 39.76 -15.91
N GLY A 119 26.13 39.73 -15.46
CA GLY A 119 27.12 40.76 -15.74
C GLY A 119 27.61 40.65 -17.19
N GLY A 120 26.98 41.42 -18.08
CA GLY A 120 27.42 41.59 -19.46
C GLY A 120 28.83 42.18 -19.53
N GLN A 121 29.67 41.56 -20.34
CA GLN A 121 31.04 41.99 -20.59
C GLN A 121 31.03 42.98 -21.77
N SER A 122 31.08 44.28 -21.47
CA SER A 122 31.40 45.33 -22.45
C SER A 122 32.93 45.52 -22.50
N LYS A 123 33.50 45.47 -23.70
CA LYS A 123 34.93 45.70 -23.97
C LYS A 123 35.12 47.12 -24.54
N PRO A 124 36.10 47.92 -24.08
CA PRO A 124 36.28 49.30 -24.53
C PRO A 124 37.15 49.39 -25.79
N ARG A 125 36.99 50.48 -26.55
CA ARG A 125 37.94 51.03 -27.52
C ARG A 125 38.30 52.44 -27.09
#